data_AF-A0A9E5RG29-F1
#
_entry.id   AF-A0A9E5RG29-F1
#
_cell.length_a   1.000
_cell.length_b   1.000
_cell.length_c   1.000
_cell.angle_alpha   90.00
_cell.angle_beta   90.00
_cell.angle_gamma   90.00
#
_symmetry.space_group_name_H-M   'P 1'
#
loop_
_entity.id
_entity.type
_entity.pdbx_description
1 polymer ?
#
loop_
_entity_poly.entity_id
_entity_poly.type
_entity_poly.pdbx_seq_one_letter_code
_entity_poly.pdbx_strand_id
1 'polypeptide(L)'
;KLFEPEKLRLPPGAGLVIRKQAWIEGVPKHLVHTSGGGDDYEISLHLYKQGWEIWHNPAMQIDHRIPPWRLEKSYLTAIARTYGICTCSLLMILTDPWQSPIVLSRSFVGSLRRVLLHLLKYREKVNTELGPACEMAFFIGNLISPFHYFKERFLRGDISKQY
;
A
#
# COMPACT_ATOMS: atom_id res chain seq x y z
N LYS A 1 12.54 -11.16 6.00
CA LYS A 1 12.03 -11.40 4.62
C LYS A 1 12.84 -10.55 3.66
N LEU A 2 13.03 -10.99 2.41
CA LEU A 2 13.73 -10.22 1.39
C LEU A 2 12.88 -9.00 0.98
N PHE A 3 13.51 -7.84 0.86
CA PHE A 3 12.92 -6.62 0.32
C PHE A 3 12.75 -6.79 -1.20
N GLU A 4 11.51 -6.82 -1.70
CA GLU A 4 11.22 -6.91 -3.14
C GLU A 4 10.25 -5.76 -3.52
N PRO A 5 10.79 -4.57 -3.83
CA PRO A 5 9.98 -3.36 -4.00
C PRO A 5 9.04 -3.43 -5.20
N GLU A 6 9.45 -4.06 -6.31
CA GLU A 6 8.63 -4.22 -7.51
C GLU A 6 7.41 -5.12 -7.28
N LYS A 7 7.45 -5.96 -6.23
CA LYS A 7 6.33 -6.80 -5.80
C LYS A 7 5.62 -6.25 -4.56
N LEU A 8 5.98 -5.04 -4.11
CA LEU A 8 5.51 -4.41 -2.88
C LEU A 8 5.62 -5.32 -1.65
N ARG A 9 6.70 -6.11 -1.57
CA ARG A 9 7.06 -6.88 -0.37
C ARG A 9 8.01 -6.04 0.46
N LEU A 10 7.42 -5.13 1.23
CA LEU A 10 8.10 -4.08 1.98
C LEU A 10 8.06 -4.40 3.49
N PRO A 11 9.02 -3.91 4.28
CA PRO A 11 9.00 -4.10 5.72
C PRO A 11 7.83 -3.33 6.35
N PRO A 12 7.29 -3.82 7.48
CA PRO A 12 6.39 -3.01 8.29
C PRO A 12 7.14 -1.81 8.88
N GLY A 13 6.45 -0.71 9.12
CA GLY A 13 7.06 0.49 9.75
C GLY A 13 7.42 0.29 11.23
N ALA A 14 6.74 -0.63 11.93
CA ALA A 14 7.04 -0.92 13.32
C ALA A 14 8.45 -1.51 13.47
N GLY A 15 9.33 -0.79 14.17
CA GLY A 15 10.73 -1.18 14.34
C GLY A 15 11.67 -0.78 13.20
N LEU A 16 11.21 0.05 12.27
CA LEU A 16 12.06 0.62 11.24
C LEU A 16 12.99 1.68 11.86
N VAL A 17 14.29 1.50 11.71
CA VAL A 17 15.32 2.47 12.12
C VAL A 17 15.93 3.07 10.88
N ILE A 18 15.89 4.40 10.77
CA ILE A 18 16.30 5.12 9.56
C ILE A 18 17.46 6.06 9.92
N ARG A 19 18.53 6.03 9.11
CA ARG A 19 19.61 7.01 9.20
C ARG A 19 19.05 8.41 8.91
N LYS A 20 19.31 9.39 9.77
CA LYS A 20 18.82 10.77 9.61
C LYS A 20 19.07 11.35 8.21
N GLN A 21 20.24 11.09 7.63
CA GLN A 21 20.56 11.54 6.27
C GLN A 21 19.61 10.96 5.23
N ALA A 22 19.36 9.64 5.29
CA ALA A 22 18.45 8.96 4.39
C ALA A 22 17.02 9.49 4.51
N TRP A 23 16.60 9.82 5.73
CA TRP A 23 15.31 10.47 5.96
C TRP A 23 15.21 11.82 5.23
N ILE A 24 16.20 12.70 5.42
CA ILE A 24 16.19 14.07 4.86
C ILE A 24 16.25 14.05 3.33
N GLU A 25 17.03 13.13 2.75
CA GLU A 25 17.23 13.05 1.29
C GLU A 25 16.11 12.28 0.57
N GLY A 26 15.56 11.26 1.22
CA GLY A 26 14.64 10.31 0.59
C GLY A 26 13.17 10.54 0.89
N VAL A 27 12.82 10.89 2.13
CA VAL A 27 11.41 10.90 2.54
C VAL A 27 10.78 12.26 2.23
N PRO A 28 9.67 12.30 1.47
CA PRO A 28 9.01 13.56 1.16
C PRO A 28 8.41 14.18 2.42
N LYS A 29 8.31 15.52 2.45
CA LYS A 29 7.69 16.26 3.57
C LYS A 29 6.23 15.85 3.83
N HIS A 30 5.52 15.42 2.78
CA HIS A 30 4.13 15.00 2.85
C HIS A 30 3.93 13.70 2.08
N LEU A 31 3.72 12.62 2.82
CA LEU A 31 3.31 11.33 2.28
C LEU A 31 1.92 11.46 1.61
N VAL A 32 1.70 10.69 0.56
CA VAL A 32 0.44 10.65 -0.20
C VAL A 32 -0.63 9.92 0.61
N HIS A 33 -0.24 8.95 1.41
CA HIS A 33 -1.14 8.19 2.26
C HIS A 33 -1.07 8.70 3.70
N THR A 34 -2.21 9.16 4.23
CA THR A 34 -2.36 9.56 5.64
C THR A 34 -3.67 9.03 6.24
N SER A 35 -4.34 8.10 5.56
CA SER A 35 -5.61 7.51 5.98
C SER A 35 -5.49 6.01 6.34
N GLY A 36 -4.48 5.69 7.15
CA GLY A 36 -4.49 4.48 8.00
C GLY A 36 -3.75 3.24 7.47
N GLY A 37 -2.96 3.35 6.40
CA GLY A 37 -2.07 2.27 5.94
C GLY A 37 -1.27 2.66 4.69
N GLY A 38 -0.08 2.07 4.53
CA GLY A 38 0.79 2.25 3.36
C GLY A 38 1.92 3.27 3.53
N ASP A 39 1.93 4.07 4.61
CA ASP A 39 2.95 5.08 4.88
C ASP A 39 4.35 4.46 5.01
N ASP A 40 4.43 3.30 5.69
CA ASP A 40 5.66 2.53 5.83
C ASP A 40 6.18 2.02 4.48
N TYR A 41 5.27 1.66 3.59
CA TYR A 41 5.58 1.25 2.23
C TYR A 41 6.07 2.45 1.41
N GLU A 42 5.38 3.58 1.48
CA GLU A 42 5.75 4.82 0.79
C GLU A 42 7.15 5.30 1.22
N ILE A 43 7.42 5.35 2.52
CA ILE A 43 8.75 5.66 3.08
C ILE A 43 9.81 4.72 2.50
N SER A 44 9.55 3.41 2.54
CA SER A 44 10.49 2.38 2.07
C SER A 44 10.79 2.52 0.57
N LEU A 45 9.78 2.81 -0.25
CA LEU A 45 9.95 2.99 -1.69
C LEU A 45 10.71 4.27 -2.03
N HIS A 46 10.46 5.36 -1.29
CA HIS A 46 11.18 6.60 -1.47
C HIS A 46 12.67 6.48 -1.10
N LEU A 47 12.97 5.79 0.01
CA LEU A 47 14.35 5.47 0.39
C LEU A 47 15.03 4.62 -0.69
N TYR A 48 14.37 3.56 -1.16
CA TYR A 48 14.88 2.70 -2.23
C TYR A 48 15.16 3.48 -3.52
N LYS A 49 14.29 4.41 -3.93
CA LYS A 49 14.50 5.23 -5.12
C LYS A 49 15.71 6.14 -5.05
N GLN A 50 16.10 6.57 -3.85
CA GLN A 50 17.34 7.33 -3.65
C GLN A 50 18.57 6.44 -3.49
N GLY A 51 18.45 5.12 -3.72
CA GLY A 51 19.57 4.19 -3.63
C GLY A 51 19.92 3.77 -2.21
N TRP A 52 19.08 4.07 -1.21
CA TRP A 52 19.28 3.57 0.14
C TRP A 52 18.87 2.10 0.26
N GLU A 53 19.73 1.31 0.88
CA GLU A 53 19.47 -0.10 1.13
C GLU A 53 18.59 -0.30 2.36
N ILE A 54 17.72 -1.31 2.30
CA ILE A 54 16.80 -1.67 3.39
C ILE A 54 17.12 -3.09 3.84
N TRP A 55 17.55 -3.22 5.08
CA TRP A 55 18.06 -4.47 5.65
C TRP A 55 17.14 -5.01 6.75
N HIS A 56 17.05 -6.33 6.83
CA HIS A 56 16.43 -7.00 7.98
C HIS A 56 17.48 -7.36 9.01
N ASN A 57 17.36 -6.84 10.23
CA ASN A 57 18.23 -7.20 11.35
C ASN A 57 17.50 -8.16 12.32
N PRO A 58 17.81 -9.47 12.35
CA PRO A 58 17.14 -10.43 13.21
C PRO A 58 17.43 -10.24 14.71
N ALA A 59 18.48 -9.51 15.07
CA ALA A 59 18.80 -9.19 16.46
C ALA A 59 17.93 -8.06 17.02
N MET A 60 17.31 -7.25 16.15
CA MET A 60 16.41 -6.18 16.56
C MET A 60 15.00 -6.75 16.75
N GLN A 61 14.57 -6.84 18.01
CA GLN A 61 13.29 -7.43 18.38
C GLN A 61 12.43 -6.40 19.11
N ILE A 62 11.14 -6.41 18.82
CA ILE A 62 10.15 -5.53 19.45
C ILE A 62 8.92 -6.35 19.80
N ASP A 63 8.46 -6.20 21.04
CA ASP A 63 7.20 -6.76 21.50
C ASP A 63 6.04 -5.85 21.10
N HIS A 64 5.34 -6.21 20.03
CA HIS A 64 4.15 -5.47 19.60
C HIS A 64 2.91 -5.99 20.32
N ARG A 65 2.35 -5.17 21.22
CA ARG A 65 1.09 -5.45 21.91
C ARG A 65 -0.09 -5.01 21.05
N ILE A 66 -0.75 -5.95 20.39
CA ILE A 66 -1.90 -5.69 19.53
C ILE A 66 -3.17 -5.80 20.37
N PRO A 67 -3.99 -4.73 20.48
CA PRO A 67 -5.24 -4.80 21.22
C PRO A 67 -6.25 -5.72 20.53
N PRO A 68 -7.16 -6.39 21.28
CA PRO A 68 -8.07 -7.41 20.73
C PRO A 68 -8.93 -6.91 19.57
N TRP A 69 -9.39 -5.65 19.61
CA TRP A 69 -10.23 -5.07 18.56
C TRP A 69 -9.53 -5.01 17.19
N ARG A 70 -8.19 -4.98 17.14
CA ARG A 70 -7.42 -5.06 15.88
C ARG A 70 -7.38 -6.46 15.27
N LEU A 71 -7.91 -7.46 15.97
CA LEU A 71 -8.09 -8.83 15.47
C LEU A 71 -9.54 -9.10 15.05
N GLU A 72 -10.44 -8.11 15.23
CA GLU A 72 -11.82 -8.23 14.79
C GLU A 72 -11.94 -8.14 13.27
N LYS A 73 -12.91 -8.89 12.72
CA LYS A 73 -13.16 -8.95 11.28
C LYS A 73 -13.40 -7.57 10.66
N SER A 74 -14.13 -6.69 11.34
CA SER A 74 -14.40 -5.32 10.89
C SER A 74 -13.10 -4.56 10.67
N TYR A 75 -12.18 -4.60 11.63
CA TYR A 75 -10.87 -3.98 11.53
C TYR A 75 -10.02 -4.61 10.43
N LEU A 76 -9.92 -5.94 10.41
CA LEU A 76 -9.07 -6.67 9.46
C LEU A 76 -9.52 -6.52 8.00
N THR A 77 -10.82 -6.42 7.75
CA THR A 77 -11.36 -6.14 6.41
C THR A 77 -11.15 -4.68 6.02
N ALA A 78 -11.34 -3.74 6.95
CA ALA A 78 -11.07 -2.32 6.72
C ALA A 78 -9.59 -2.07 6.37
N ILE A 79 -8.66 -2.60 7.17
CA ILE A 79 -7.22 -2.44 6.90
C ILE A 79 -6.80 -3.12 5.59
N ALA A 80 -7.32 -4.31 5.28
CA ALA A 80 -7.05 -4.97 4.00
C ALA A 80 -7.53 -4.12 2.81
N ARG A 81 -8.70 -3.47 2.93
CA ARG A 81 -9.19 -2.53 1.92
C ARG A 81 -8.28 -1.32 1.77
N THR A 82 -7.82 -0.73 2.87
CA THR A 82 -6.89 0.42 2.87
C THR A 82 -5.61 0.07 2.11
N TYR A 83 -4.95 -1.05 2.41
CA TYR A 83 -3.76 -1.48 1.66
C TYR A 83 -4.05 -1.74 0.17
N GLY A 84 -5.24 -2.24 -0.15
CA GLY A 84 -5.69 -2.36 -1.55
C GLY A 84 -5.75 -0.99 -2.24
N ILE A 85 -6.37 0.01 -1.60
CA ILE A 85 -6.52 1.38 -2.12
C ILE A 85 -5.17 2.03 -2.39
N CYS A 86 -4.19 1.84 -1.50
CA CYS A 86 -2.86 2.42 -1.64
C CYS A 86 -2.01 1.79 -2.75
N THR A 87 -2.37 0.58 -3.22
CA THR A 87 -1.51 -0.22 -4.12
C THR A 87 -1.11 0.53 -5.39
N CYS A 88 -2.05 1.21 -6.06
CA CYS A 88 -1.72 1.93 -7.29
C CYS A 88 -0.75 3.10 -7.04
N SER A 89 -1.01 3.93 -6.02
CA SER A 89 -0.13 5.06 -5.70
C SER A 89 1.28 4.59 -5.34
N LEU A 90 1.42 3.48 -4.62
CA LEU A 90 2.71 2.85 -4.33
C LEU A 90 3.43 2.35 -5.59
N LEU A 91 2.71 1.70 -6.52
CA LEU A 91 3.28 1.32 -7.81
C LEU A 91 3.73 2.54 -8.62
N MET A 92 2.99 3.64 -8.57
CA MET A 92 3.33 4.88 -9.28
C MET A 92 4.63 5.51 -8.77
N ILE A 93 5.04 5.27 -7.52
CA ILE A 93 6.35 5.73 -7.02
C ILE A 93 7.46 5.09 -7.84
N LEU A 94 7.38 3.78 -8.09
CA LEU A 94 8.37 3.00 -8.84
C LEU A 94 8.25 3.11 -10.36
N THR A 95 7.16 3.69 -10.87
CA THR A 95 6.85 3.68 -12.30
C THR A 95 7.37 4.94 -12.98
N ASP A 96 8.02 4.79 -14.13
CA ASP A 96 8.38 5.93 -14.96
C ASP A 96 7.11 6.63 -15.50
N PRO A 97 7.11 7.97 -15.64
CA PRO A 97 5.92 8.71 -16.08
C PRO A 97 5.28 8.18 -17.37
N TRP A 98 6.10 7.74 -18.34
CA TRP A 98 5.64 7.20 -19.62
C TRP A 98 4.96 5.82 -19.51
N GLN A 99 5.29 5.02 -18.48
CA GLN A 99 4.68 3.72 -18.22
C GLN A 99 3.38 3.81 -17.42
N SER A 100 3.12 4.95 -16.78
CA SER A 100 1.96 5.16 -15.90
C SER A 100 0.63 4.70 -16.52
N PRO A 101 0.29 5.05 -17.78
CA PRO A 101 -0.99 4.61 -18.38
C PRO A 101 -1.11 3.09 -18.49
N ILE A 102 0.00 2.41 -18.77
CA ILE A 102 0.05 0.94 -18.89
C ILE A 102 -0.13 0.30 -17.53
N VAL A 103 0.58 0.77 -16.50
CA VAL A 103 0.49 0.22 -15.14
C VAL A 103 -0.89 0.46 -14.54
N LEU A 104 -1.49 1.63 -14.74
CA LEU A 104 -2.86 1.93 -14.32
C LEU A 104 -3.87 0.96 -14.94
N SER A 105 -3.80 0.79 -16.26
CA SER A 105 -4.69 -0.10 -17.01
C SER A 105 -4.54 -1.56 -16.58
N ARG A 106 -3.30 -2.04 -16.46
CA ARG A 106 -3.01 -3.41 -16.00
C ARG A 106 -3.47 -3.65 -14.57
N SER A 107 -3.29 -2.67 -13.68
CA SER A 107 -3.72 -2.76 -12.29
C SER A 107 -5.24 -2.86 -12.20
N PHE A 108 -5.97 -2.02 -12.95
CA PHE A 108 -7.42 -2.05 -13.00
C PHE A 108 -7.95 -3.39 -13.55
N VAL A 109 -7.52 -3.80 -14.74
CA VAL A 109 -7.99 -5.03 -15.39
C VAL A 109 -7.61 -6.27 -14.58
N GLY A 110 -6.39 -6.30 -14.04
CA GLY A 110 -5.91 -7.39 -13.20
C GLY A 110 -6.72 -7.51 -11.90
N SER A 111 -7.02 -6.38 -11.25
CA SER A 111 -7.85 -6.34 -10.04
C SER A 111 -9.29 -6.74 -10.34
N LEU A 112 -9.87 -6.28 -11.45
CA LEU A 112 -11.23 -6.65 -11.86
C LEU A 112 -11.34 -8.17 -12.05
N ARG A 113 -10.38 -8.76 -12.77
CA ARG A 113 -10.29 -10.22 -12.93
C ARG A 113 -10.21 -10.93 -11.58
N ARG A 114 -9.38 -10.44 -10.64
CA ARG A 114 -9.26 -11.04 -9.30
C ARG A 114 -10.58 -10.97 -8.54
N VAL A 115 -11.29 -9.84 -8.54
CA VAL A 115 -12.61 -9.71 -7.92
C VAL A 115 -13.59 -10.73 -8.48
N LEU A 116 -13.71 -10.83 -9.81
CA LEU A 116 -14.63 -11.76 -10.47
C LEU A 116 -14.31 -13.22 -10.14
N LEU A 117 -13.05 -13.63 -10.26
CA LEU A 117 -12.63 -15.00 -9.94
C LEU A 117 -12.82 -15.32 -8.46
N HIS A 118 -12.58 -14.36 -7.57
CA HIS A 118 -12.75 -14.52 -6.13
C HIS A 118 -14.22 -14.69 -5.75
N LEU A 119 -15.11 -13.90 -6.36
CA LEU A 119 -16.57 -14.05 -6.24
C LEU A 119 -17.03 -15.43 -6.73
N LEU A 120 -16.54 -15.88 -7.88
CA LEU A 120 -16.90 -17.19 -8.44
C LEU A 120 -16.44 -18.35 -7.55
N LYS A 121 -15.21 -18.25 -6.99
CA LYS A 121 -14.59 -19.29 -6.16
C LYS A 121 -15.23 -19.40 -4.77
N TYR A 122 -15.42 -18.26 -4.09
CA TYR A 122 -15.82 -18.25 -2.68
C TYR A 122 -17.30 -17.91 -2.47
N ARG A 123 -17.98 -17.28 -3.44
CA ARG A 123 -19.42 -16.96 -3.39
C ARG A 123 -19.79 -16.27 -2.07
N GLU A 124 -20.72 -16.81 -1.30
CA GLU A 124 -21.15 -16.26 -0.01
C GLU A 124 -20.04 -16.25 1.07
N LYS A 125 -19.02 -17.10 0.93
CA LYS A 125 -17.91 -17.16 1.90
C LYS A 125 -17.11 -15.87 1.99
N VAL A 126 -17.17 -15.01 0.97
CA VAL A 126 -16.55 -13.67 0.99
C VAL A 126 -17.15 -12.78 2.08
N ASN A 127 -18.36 -13.09 2.55
CA ASN A 127 -19.04 -12.34 3.60
C ASN A 127 -19.01 -13.05 4.95
N THR A 128 -18.82 -14.37 5.01
CA THR A 128 -18.88 -15.15 6.25
C THR A 128 -17.49 -15.46 6.81
N GLU A 129 -16.54 -15.91 5.99
CA GLU A 129 -15.20 -16.32 6.41
C GLU A 129 -14.21 -15.13 6.41
N LEU A 130 -13.37 -15.03 7.45
CA LEU A 130 -12.45 -13.89 7.62
C LEU A 130 -11.43 -13.76 6.48
N GLY A 131 -10.75 -14.85 6.12
CA GLY A 131 -9.73 -14.85 5.06
C GLY A 131 -10.28 -14.38 3.71
N PRO A 132 -11.31 -15.05 3.15
CA PRO A 132 -11.94 -14.63 1.91
C PRO A 132 -12.50 -13.20 1.95
N ALA A 133 -13.02 -12.75 3.09
CA ALA A 133 -13.49 -11.36 3.26
C ALA A 133 -12.34 -10.34 3.18
N CYS A 134 -11.21 -10.59 3.85
CA CYS A 134 -10.03 -9.73 3.77
C CYS A 134 -9.43 -9.70 2.36
N GLU A 135 -9.32 -10.86 1.70
CA GLU A 135 -8.84 -10.93 0.30
C GLU A 135 -9.76 -10.15 -0.64
N MET A 136 -11.08 -10.30 -0.48
CA MET A 136 -12.05 -9.54 -1.28
C MET A 136 -11.92 -8.04 -1.04
N ALA A 137 -11.85 -7.62 0.22
CA ALA A 137 -11.70 -6.22 0.60
C ALA A 137 -10.44 -5.60 -0.01
N PHE A 138 -9.31 -6.34 0.00
CA PHE A 138 -8.09 -5.95 -0.67
C PHE A 138 -8.26 -5.84 -2.19
N PHE A 139 -8.88 -6.83 -2.85
CA PHE A 139 -9.08 -6.78 -4.31
C PHE A 139 -10.01 -5.64 -4.74
N ILE A 140 -11.07 -5.36 -3.98
CA ILE A 140 -11.94 -4.21 -4.21
C ILE A 140 -11.15 -2.90 -4.03
N GLY A 141 -10.36 -2.79 -2.96
CA GLY A 141 -9.49 -1.64 -2.73
C GLY A 141 -8.53 -1.42 -3.91
N ASN A 142 -7.90 -2.49 -4.38
CA ASN A 142 -6.97 -2.44 -5.51
C ASN A 142 -7.68 -2.10 -6.83
N LEU A 143 -8.92 -2.54 -7.04
CA LEU A 143 -9.73 -2.18 -8.20
C LEU A 143 -10.04 -0.67 -8.24
N ILE A 144 -10.33 -0.06 -7.09
CA ILE A 144 -10.63 1.37 -7.02
C ILE A 144 -9.38 2.26 -6.90
N SER A 145 -8.22 1.66 -6.61
CA SER A 145 -6.96 2.37 -6.38
C SER A 145 -6.53 3.35 -7.50
N PRO A 146 -6.72 3.07 -8.81
CA PRO A 146 -6.36 4.03 -9.85
C PRO A 146 -7.16 5.34 -9.76
N PHE A 147 -8.45 5.26 -9.39
CA PHE A 147 -9.30 6.44 -9.24
C PHE A 147 -8.90 7.25 -8.01
N HIS A 148 -8.50 6.57 -6.93
CA HIS A 148 -7.94 7.23 -5.76
C HIS A 148 -6.64 7.98 -6.09
N TYR A 149 -5.73 7.36 -6.85
CA TYR A 149 -4.50 8.01 -7.32
C TYR A 149 -4.80 9.30 -8.11
N PHE A 150 -5.75 9.25 -9.05
CA PHE A 150 -6.14 10.45 -9.80
C PHE A 150 -6.78 11.53 -8.92
N LYS A 151 -7.66 11.14 -7.99
CA LYS A 151 -8.29 12.05 -7.04
C LYS A 151 -7.24 12.77 -6.18
N GLU A 152 -6.28 12.03 -5.63
CA GLU A 152 -5.18 12.57 -4.82
C GLU A 152 -4.32 13.54 -5.63
N ARG A 153 -3.98 13.19 -6.87
CA ARG A 153 -3.19 14.04 -7.77
C ARG A 153 -3.93 15.31 -8.18
N PHE A 154 -5.22 15.22 -8.43
CA PHE A 154 -6.07 16.38 -8.73
C PHE A 154 -6.12 17.34 -7.54
N LEU A 155 -6.44 16.83 -6.35
CA LEU A 155 -6.49 17.63 -5.12
C LEU A 155 -5.14 18.29 -4.80
N ARG A 156 -4.02 17.60 -5.03
CA ARG A 156 -2.68 18.18 -4.84
C ARG A 156 -2.33 19.22 -5.91
N GLY A 157 -2.75 19.01 -7.15
CA GLY A 157 -2.58 19.97 -8.24
C GLY A 157 -3.30 21.30 -7.97
N ASP A 158 -4.39 21.27 -7.20
CA ASP A 158 -5.09 22.46 -6.73
C ASP A 158 -4.37 23.11 -5.54
N ILE A 159 -3.82 22.33 -4.60
CA ILE A 159 -3.06 22.85 -3.44
C ILE A 159 -1.71 23.46 -3.86
N SER A 160 -1.01 22.87 -4.85
CA SER A 160 0.26 23.42 -5.36
C SER A 160 0.11 24.70 -6.17
N LYS A 161 -1.12 25.08 -6.53
CA LYS A 161 -1.43 26.38 -7.18
C LYS A 161 -1.75 27.49 -6.19
N GLN A 162 -1.82 27.19 -4.89
CA GLN A 162 -2.12 28.14 -3.82
C GLN A 162 -0.87 28.66 -3.08
N TYR A 163 0.33 28.27 -3.49
CA TYR A 163 1.62 28.74 -2.93
C TYR A 163 2.58 29.17 -4.03
#